data_AF-A0A842ZSZ8-F1
#
_entry.id   AF-A0A842ZSZ8-F1
#
_cell.length_a   1.000
_cell.length_b   1.000
_cell.length_c   1.000
_cell.angle_alpha   90.00
_cell.angle_beta   90.00
_cell.angle_gamma   90.00
#
_symmetry.space_group_name_H-M   'P 1'
#
loop_
_entity.id
_entity.type
_entity.pdbx_description
1 polymer ?
#
loop_
_entity_poly.entity_id
_entity_poly.type
_entity_poly.pdbx_seq_one_letter_code
_entity_poly.pdbx_strand_id
1 'polypeptide(L)'
;EYTTVVHHGIYNRGKTTYHVRSRFVLIKQLEYEGKTYDWLFATNLDKNTAASYVKRYKKRWAIETIFRVTDDIRIYTTSTCALIRYFLFMFTCLVYNIWKFFQQFLGEDFTLANLKICMIIFMVKYGMIYPEHYDKFEKVAERFFNV
;
A
#
# COMPACT_ATOMS: atom_id res chain seq x y z
N GLU A 1 -26.92 -14.95 2.55
CA GLU A 1 -27.20 -14.58 3.97
C GLU A 1 -25.97 -14.82 4.83
N TYR A 2 -25.93 -14.35 6.08
CA TYR A 2 -24.83 -14.61 7.00
C TYR A 2 -25.36 -15.06 8.36
N THR A 3 -24.66 -15.99 8.99
CA THR A 3 -24.97 -16.47 10.35
C THR A 3 -24.02 -15.81 11.32
N THR A 4 -24.55 -15.28 12.43
CA THR A 4 -23.72 -14.74 13.51
C THR A 4 -23.69 -15.73 14.67
N VAL A 5 -22.51 -16.06 15.16
CA VAL A 5 -22.31 -16.88 16.36
C VAL A 5 -21.54 -16.05 17.38
N VAL A 6 -22.05 -15.94 18.60
CA VAL A 6 -21.38 -15.24 19.69
C VAL A 6 -20.85 -16.28 20.66
N HIS A 7 -19.54 -16.26 20.90
CA HIS A 7 -18.88 -17.10 21.88
C HIS A 7 -18.45 -16.27 23.08
N HIS A 8 -18.75 -16.78 24.27
CA HIS A 8 -18.31 -16.21 25.54
C HIS A 8 -17.19 -17.08 26.10
N GLY A 9 -16.04 -16.47 26.34
CA GLY A 9 -14.86 -17.12 26.89
C GLY A 9 -14.39 -16.41 28.16
N ILE A 10 -13.69 -17.16 29.00
CA ILE A 10 -13.01 -16.63 30.17
C ILE A 10 -11.52 -16.91 29.99
N TYR A 11 -10.70 -15.88 30.08
CA TYR A 11 -9.26 -15.96 29.92
C TYR A 11 -8.56 -15.37 31.13
N ASN A 12 -7.67 -16.13 31.77
CA ASN A 12 -6.91 -15.68 32.94
C ASN A 12 -5.47 -15.35 32.54
N ARG A 13 -5.00 -14.12 32.83
CA ARG A 13 -3.61 -13.70 32.61
C ARG A 13 -3.13 -12.82 33.75
N GLY A 14 -1.97 -13.16 34.33
CA GLY A 14 -1.34 -12.34 35.37
C GLY A 14 -2.26 -12.08 36.56
N LYS A 15 -2.92 -13.12 37.09
CA LYS A 15 -3.91 -13.05 38.19
C LYS A 15 -5.15 -12.19 37.90
N THR A 16 -5.36 -11.77 36.65
CA THR A 16 -6.54 -11.04 36.21
C THR A 16 -7.41 -11.94 35.33
N THR A 17 -8.72 -11.97 35.60
CA THR A 17 -9.71 -12.70 34.81
C THR A 17 -10.37 -11.76 33.80
N TYR A 18 -10.29 -12.12 32.52
CA TYR A 18 -10.87 -11.38 31.41
C TYR A 18 -12.06 -12.14 30.82
N HIS A 19 -13.21 -11.50 30.78
CA HIS A 19 -14.38 -12.00 30.06
C HIS A 19 -14.30 -11.55 28.61
N VAL A 20 -14.21 -12.51 27.68
CA VAL A 20 -14.09 -12.23 26.26
C VAL A 20 -15.40 -12.60 25.58
N ARG A 21 -15.94 -11.65 24.81
CA ARG A 21 -17.09 -11.88 23.93
C ARG A 21 -16.62 -11.80 22.49
N SER A 22 -16.55 -12.95 21.82
CA SER A 22 -16.12 -13.06 20.44
C SER A 22 -17.32 -13.26 19.53
N ARG A 23 -17.58 -12.29 18.65
CA ARG A 23 -18.61 -12.40 17.62
C ARG A 23 -17.97 -12.92 16.33
N PHE A 24 -18.50 -14.03 15.84
CA PHE A 24 -18.15 -14.66 14.58
C PHE A 24 -19.25 -14.46 13.55
N VAL A 25 -18.88 -14.11 12.34
CA VAL A 25 -19.80 -13.96 11.20
C VAL A 25 -19.39 -15.00 10.16
N LEU A 26 -20.29 -15.94 9.90
CA LEU A 26 -20.14 -17.01 8.92
C LEU A 26 -20.95 -16.67 7.69
N ILE A 27 -20.30 -16.71 6.53
CA ILE A 27 -20.92 -16.48 5.24
C ILE A 27 -20.61 -17.69 4.38
N LYS A 28 -21.64 -18.43 3.99
CA LYS A 28 -21.51 -19.60 3.11
C LYS A 28 -21.84 -19.23 1.68
N GLN A 29 -21.11 -19.82 0.74
CA GLN A 29 -21.36 -19.80 -0.70
C GLN A 29 -21.64 -18.40 -1.24
N LEU A 30 -20.89 -17.39 -0.79
CA LEU A 30 -21.02 -16.06 -1.36
C LEU A 30 -20.34 -16.06 -2.72
N GLU A 31 -21.14 -15.85 -3.76
CA GLU A 31 -20.62 -15.63 -5.10
C GLU A 31 -20.04 -14.22 -5.22
N TYR A 32 -18.78 -14.15 -5.65
CA TYR A 32 -18.08 -12.90 -5.90
C TYR A 32 -17.11 -13.09 -7.06
N GLU A 33 -17.22 -12.26 -8.11
CA GLU A 33 -16.38 -12.36 -9.32
C GLU A 33 -16.40 -13.76 -9.96
N GLY A 34 -17.58 -14.40 -10.00
CA GLY A 34 -17.79 -15.72 -10.64
C GLY A 34 -17.21 -16.91 -9.86
N LYS A 35 -16.81 -16.71 -8.60
CA LYS A 35 -16.32 -17.77 -7.70
C LYS A 35 -17.09 -17.74 -6.39
N THR A 36 -17.42 -18.92 -5.87
CA THR A 36 -18.09 -19.09 -4.59
C THR A 36 -17.07 -19.27 -3.48
N TYR A 37 -17.16 -18.46 -2.43
CA TYR A 37 -16.27 -18.53 -1.29
C TYR A 37 -17.05 -18.63 0.02
N ASP A 38 -16.50 -19.43 0.94
CA ASP A 38 -16.92 -19.45 2.34
C ASP A 38 -16.01 -18.50 3.14
N TRP A 39 -16.61 -17.61 3.93
CA TRP A 39 -15.90 -16.64 4.75
C TRP A 39 -16.27 -16.80 6.22
N LEU A 40 -15.25 -16.75 7.08
CA LEU A 40 -15.38 -16.67 8.53
C LEU A 40 -14.67 -15.42 9.03
N PHE A 41 -15.42 -14.54 9.68
CA PHE A 41 -14.87 -13.32 10.28
C PHE A 41 -15.04 -13.34 11.79
N ALA A 42 -13.98 -13.03 12.54
CA ALA A 42 -14.08 -12.62 13.94
C ALA A 42 -14.12 -11.09 13.98
N THR A 43 -15.26 -10.49 14.31
CA THR A 43 -15.42 -9.04 14.20
C THR A 43 -16.43 -8.45 15.19
N ASN A 44 -16.12 -7.26 15.69
CA ASN A 44 -17.06 -6.42 16.43
C ASN A 44 -17.92 -5.54 15.51
N LEU A 45 -17.68 -5.57 14.20
CA LEU A 45 -18.44 -4.77 13.24
C LEU A 45 -19.83 -5.34 13.06
N ASP A 46 -20.82 -4.45 13.04
CA ASP A 46 -22.17 -4.79 12.62
C ASP A 46 -22.39 -4.24 11.21
N LYS A 47 -22.66 -5.13 10.27
CA LYS A 47 -22.94 -4.79 8.88
C LYS A 47 -24.21 -5.47 8.40
N ASN A 48 -24.97 -4.74 7.61
CA ASN A 48 -26.31 -5.12 7.17
C ASN A 48 -26.30 -6.30 6.17
N THR A 49 -25.19 -6.53 5.46
CA THR A 49 -25.14 -7.51 4.35
C THR A 49 -23.83 -8.29 4.35
N ALA A 50 -23.89 -9.59 4.04
CA ALA A 50 -22.72 -10.46 3.87
C ALA A 50 -21.66 -9.86 2.92
N ALA A 51 -22.11 -9.33 1.78
CA ALA A 51 -21.25 -8.69 0.78
C ALA A 51 -20.46 -7.49 1.33
N SER A 52 -21.01 -6.76 2.29
CA SER A 52 -20.35 -5.60 2.89
C SER A 52 -19.19 -5.97 3.82
N TYR A 53 -19.28 -7.12 4.51
CA TYR A 53 -18.15 -7.68 5.26
C TYR A 53 -17.01 -8.06 4.31
N VAL A 54 -17.33 -8.77 3.23
CA VAL A 54 -16.33 -9.18 2.23
C VAL A 54 -15.71 -7.98 1.53
N LYS A 55 -16.51 -7.00 1.08
CA LYS A 55 -16.02 -5.76 0.48
C LYS A 55 -15.08 -4.98 1.41
N ARG A 56 -15.41 -4.91 2.71
CA ARG A 56 -14.55 -4.28 3.72
C ARG A 56 -13.24 -5.06 3.89
N TYR A 57 -13.31 -6.39 3.99
CA TYR A 57 -12.14 -7.23 4.19
C TYR A 57 -11.20 -7.23 2.98
N LYS A 58 -11.72 -7.22 1.75
CA LYS A 58 -10.89 -7.12 0.54
C LYS A 58 -10.03 -5.84 0.52
N LYS A 59 -10.49 -4.74 1.13
CA LYS A 59 -9.66 -3.52 1.27
C LYS A 59 -8.39 -3.72 2.10
N ARG A 60 -8.28 -4.81 2.90
CA ARG A 60 -7.02 -5.20 3.56
C ARG A 60 -5.89 -5.37 2.55
N TRP A 61 -6.18 -5.94 1.37
CA TRP A 61 -5.18 -6.22 0.36
C TRP A 61 -4.52 -4.95 -0.19
N ALA A 62 -5.24 -3.82 -0.17
CA ALA A 62 -4.68 -2.54 -0.57
C ALA A 62 -3.43 -2.17 0.25
N ILE A 63 -3.37 -2.52 1.54
CA ILE A 63 -2.18 -2.27 2.39
C ILE A 63 -0.98 -3.09 1.86
N GLU A 64 -1.21 -4.34 1.48
CA GLU A 64 -0.17 -5.22 0.94
C GLU A 64 0.32 -4.72 -0.42
N THR A 65 -0.59 -4.25 -1.28
CA THR A 65 -0.24 -3.60 -2.54
C THR A 65 0.60 -2.35 -2.30
N ILE A 66 0.20 -1.50 -1.33
CA ILE A 66 0.94 -0.30 -0.96
C ILE A 66 2.36 -0.69 -0.55
N PHE A 67 2.54 -1.62 0.39
CA PHE A 67 3.87 -2.05 0.84
C PHE A 67 4.76 -2.57 -0.29
N ARG A 68 4.19 -3.31 -1.26
CA ARG A 68 4.93 -3.79 -2.43
C ARG A 68 5.44 -2.64 -3.30
N VAL A 69 4.59 -1.63 -3.53
CA VAL A 69 4.97 -0.43 -4.31
C VAL A 69 5.94 0.46 -3.54
N THR A 70 5.78 0.63 -2.22
CA THR A 70 6.74 1.40 -1.44
C THR A 70 8.10 0.72 -1.33
N ASP A 71 8.18 -0.60 -1.42
CA ASP A 71 9.47 -1.31 -1.44
C ASP A 71 10.33 -0.88 -2.64
N ASP A 72 9.71 -0.67 -3.82
CA ASP A 72 10.38 -0.17 -5.03
C ASP A 72 10.83 1.31 -4.95
N ILE A 73 10.35 2.05 -3.95
CA ILE A 73 10.71 3.46 -3.67
C ILE A 73 11.68 3.54 -2.49
N ARG A 74 11.75 2.48 -1.67
CA ARG A 74 12.42 2.50 -0.39
C ARG A 74 13.92 2.66 -0.57
N ILE A 75 14.49 3.58 0.18
CA ILE A 75 15.93 3.78 0.22
C ILE A 75 16.53 2.67 1.09
N TYR A 76 17.35 1.81 0.48
CA TYR A 76 18.09 0.78 1.22
C TYR A 76 19.18 1.43 2.08
N THR A 77 19.30 0.97 3.33
CA THR A 77 20.32 1.44 4.27
C THR A 77 20.86 0.27 5.10
N THR A 78 22.15 0.30 5.40
CA THR A 78 22.82 -0.61 6.34
C THR A 78 22.93 -0.02 7.75
N SER A 79 22.48 1.23 7.96
CA SER A 79 22.56 1.90 9.26
C SER A 79 21.77 1.15 10.33
N THR A 80 22.31 1.07 11.55
CA THR A 80 21.66 0.47 12.73
C THR A 80 20.87 1.49 13.55
N CYS A 81 21.03 2.78 13.27
CA CYS A 81 20.34 3.84 13.99
C CYS A 81 18.84 3.85 13.68
N ALA A 82 18.00 3.71 14.71
CA ALA A 82 16.55 3.69 14.57
C ALA A 82 16.00 4.99 13.97
N LEU A 83 16.59 6.14 14.31
CA LEU A 83 16.18 7.45 13.81
C LEU A 83 16.37 7.55 12.29
N ILE A 84 17.52 7.09 11.78
CA ILE A 84 17.80 7.09 10.34
C ILE A 84 16.81 6.18 9.61
N ARG A 85 16.58 4.96 10.12
CA ARG A 85 15.61 4.02 9.52
C ARG A 85 14.19 4.58 9.50
N TYR A 86 13.79 5.26 10.57
CA TYR A 86 12.48 5.89 10.68
C TYR A 86 12.34 7.06 9.71
N PHE A 87 13.35 7.92 9.62
CA PHE A 87 13.38 9.02 8.66
C PHE A 87 13.23 8.52 7.22
N LEU A 88 14.02 7.52 6.82
CA LEU A 88 13.96 6.95 5.47
C LEU A 88 12.59 6.34 5.18
N PHE A 89 12.00 5.64 6.15
CA PHE A 89 10.63 5.13 6.03
C PHE A 89 9.60 6.26 5.81
N MET A 90 9.64 7.31 6.64
CA MET A 90 8.76 8.47 6.51
C MET A 90 8.94 9.18 5.16
N PHE A 91 10.17 9.28 4.69
CA PHE A 91 10.49 9.83 3.38
C PHE A 91 9.88 8.99 2.24
N THR A 92 9.97 7.66 2.31
CA THR A 92 9.31 6.77 1.34
C THR A 92 7.80 6.97 1.33
N CYS A 93 7.17 7.09 2.51
CA CYS A 93 5.73 7.38 2.61
C CYS A 93 5.37 8.76 2.01
N LEU A 94 6.21 9.77 2.21
CA LEU A 94 6.01 11.10 1.63
C LEU A 94 6.02 11.05 0.10
N VAL A 95 7.03 10.41 -0.50
CA VAL A 95 7.14 10.27 -1.97
C VAL A 95 5.93 9.53 -2.54
N TYR A 96 5.50 8.45 -1.89
CA TYR A 96 4.30 7.72 -2.29
C TYR A 96 3.03 8.59 -2.23
N ASN A 97 2.86 9.38 -1.17
CA ASN A 97 1.70 10.26 -1.03
C ASN A 97 1.70 11.39 -2.07
N ILE A 98 2.87 11.96 -2.38
CA ILE A 98 3.02 12.95 -3.45
C ILE A 98 2.61 12.35 -4.80
N TRP A 99 3.08 11.13 -5.11
CA TRP A 99 2.66 10.43 -6.32
C TRP A 99 1.14 10.26 -6.37
N LYS A 100 0.54 9.73 -5.30
CA LYS A 100 -0.91 9.50 -5.24
C LYS A 100 -1.70 10.79 -5.34
N PHE A 101 -1.21 11.88 -4.76
CA PHE A 101 -1.81 13.20 -4.89
C PHE A 101 -1.81 13.65 -6.36
N PHE A 102 -0.67 13.60 -7.05
CA PHE A 102 -0.61 13.96 -8.47
C PHE A 102 -1.45 13.03 -9.35
N GLN A 103 -1.50 11.73 -9.05
CA GLN A 103 -2.33 10.77 -9.77
C GLN A 103 -3.82 11.09 -9.66
N GLN A 104 -4.27 11.73 -8.57
CA GLN A 104 -5.67 12.20 -8.46
C GLN A 104 -6.00 13.32 -9.45
N PHE A 105 -5.02 14.14 -9.86
CA PHE A 105 -5.23 15.24 -10.82
C PHE A 105 -4.92 14.84 -12.26
N LEU A 106 -3.87 14.05 -12.47
CA LEU A 106 -3.34 13.68 -13.79
C LEU A 106 -3.97 12.39 -14.35
N GLY A 107 -4.70 11.63 -13.53
CA GLY A 107 -5.32 10.37 -13.91
C GLY A 107 -4.42 9.15 -13.68
N GLU A 108 -4.98 7.97 -13.94
CA GLU A 108 -4.33 6.68 -13.65
C GLU A 108 -3.10 6.40 -14.52
N ASP A 109 -3.02 7.02 -15.70
CA ASP A 109 -1.89 6.93 -16.63
C ASP A 109 -0.59 7.52 -16.04
N PHE A 110 -0.70 8.37 -15.01
CA PHE A 110 0.46 8.88 -14.29
C PHE A 110 1.02 7.83 -13.31
N THR A 111 1.85 6.95 -13.86
CA THR A 111 2.49 5.88 -13.09
C THR A 111 3.62 6.39 -12.20
N LEU A 112 4.02 5.56 -11.23
CA LEU A 112 5.19 5.83 -10.39
C LEU A 112 6.48 5.96 -11.23
N ALA A 113 6.60 5.23 -12.34
CA ALA A 113 7.75 5.33 -13.24
C ALA A 113 7.83 6.72 -13.88
N ASN A 114 6.69 7.27 -14.30
CA ASN A 114 6.61 8.63 -14.85
C ASN A 114 7.07 9.65 -13.81
N LEU A 115 6.61 9.52 -12.56
CA LEU A 115 7.07 10.39 -11.48
C LEU A 115 8.58 10.31 -11.26
N LYS A 116 9.17 9.10 -11.23
CA LYS A 116 10.62 8.90 -11.10
C LYS A 116 11.37 9.59 -12.23
N ILE A 117 10.91 9.44 -13.47
CA ILE A 117 11.52 10.11 -14.64
C ILE A 117 11.42 11.63 -14.51
N CYS A 118 10.26 12.18 -14.15
CA CYS A 118 10.08 13.62 -13.95
C CYS A 118 11.02 14.16 -12.85
N MET A 119 11.19 13.42 -11.75
CA MET A 119 12.12 13.79 -10.67
C MET A 119 13.57 13.78 -11.15
N ILE A 120 13.99 12.77 -11.94
CA ILE A 120 15.34 12.71 -12.51
C ILE A 120 15.57 13.88 -13.46
N ILE A 121 14.65 14.14 -14.40
CA ILE A 121 14.75 15.26 -15.35
C ILE A 121 14.83 16.59 -14.60
N PHE A 122 14.00 16.79 -13.57
CA PHE A 122 14.04 17.98 -12.72
C PHE A 122 15.43 18.13 -12.09
N MET A 123 15.91 17.11 -11.39
CA MET A 123 17.19 17.19 -10.68
C MET A 123 18.37 17.39 -11.63
N VAL A 124 18.35 16.78 -12.82
CA VAL A 124 19.35 17.00 -13.88
C VAL A 124 19.30 18.44 -14.39
N LYS A 125 18.11 18.95 -14.70
CA LYS A 125 17.90 20.33 -15.20
C LYS A 125 18.44 21.39 -14.24
N TYR A 126 18.33 21.14 -12.94
CA TYR A 126 18.83 22.04 -11.89
C TYR A 126 20.25 21.70 -11.42
N GLY A 127 20.95 20.77 -12.09
CA GLY A 127 22.34 20.41 -11.77
C GLY A 127 22.51 19.72 -10.42
N MET A 128 21.44 19.15 -9.85
CA MET A 128 21.47 18.44 -8.56
C MET A 128 22.08 17.04 -8.69
N ILE A 129 21.94 16.41 -9.86
CA ILE A 129 22.59 15.15 -10.21
C ILE A 129 23.18 15.25 -11.60
N TYR A 130 24.37 14.66 -11.76
CA TYR A 130 25.03 14.48 -13.04
C TYR A 130 25.13 12.97 -13.31
N PRO A 131 24.21 12.39 -14.10
CA PRO A 131 24.31 10.97 -14.46
C PRO A 131 25.65 10.69 -15.15
N GLU A 132 26.33 9.58 -14.81
CA GLU A 132 27.63 9.21 -15.41
C GLU A 132 27.61 9.13 -16.95
N HIS A 133 26.43 8.97 -17.54
CA HIS A 133 26.24 8.90 -18.99
C HIS A 133 25.46 10.08 -19.56
N TYR A 134 25.28 11.16 -18.81
CA TYR A 134 24.48 12.31 -19.24
C TYR A 134 25.04 12.92 -20.52
N ASP A 135 26.35 13.19 -20.57
CA ASP A 135 27.03 13.70 -21.77
C ASP A 135 26.86 12.78 -23.00
N LYS A 136 26.72 11.46 -22.75
CA LYS A 136 26.54 10.46 -23.81
C LYS A 136 25.09 10.43 -24.28
N PHE A 137 24.13 10.57 -23.38
CA PHE A 137 22.71 10.69 -23.68
C PHE A 137 22.39 11.99 -24.40
N GLU A 138 22.92 13.12 -23.92
CA GLU A 138 22.76 14.45 -24.51
C GLU A 138 23.25 14.47 -25.95
N LYS A 139 24.45 13.94 -26.23
CA LYS A 139 24.96 13.78 -27.60
C LYS A 139 24.07 12.91 -28.48
N VAL A 140 23.44 11.86 -27.95
CA VAL A 140 22.52 11.00 -28.71
C VAL A 140 21.19 11.72 -28.97
N ALA A 141 20.66 12.42 -27.98
CA ALA A 141 19.42 13.20 -28.09
C ALA A 141 19.59 14.36 -29.08
N GLU A 142 20.68 15.13 -29.00
CA GLU A 142 21.01 16.18 -29.96
C GLU A 142 21.08 15.63 -31.39
N ARG A 143 21.64 14.43 -31.59
CA ARG A 143 21.72 13.79 -32.91
C ARG A 143 20.36 13.31 -33.43
N PHE A 144 19.42 13.00 -32.53
CA PHE A 144 18.09 12.50 -32.88
C PHE A 144 17.09 13.64 -33.12
N PHE A 145 17.21 14.75 -32.37
CA PHE A 145 16.28 15.89 -32.44
C PHE A 145 16.78 17.02 -33.34
N ASN A 146 18.08 17.10 -33.67
CA ASN A 146 18.58 17.98 -34.73
C ASN A 146 18.52 17.28 -36.10
N VAL A 147 17.30 17.08 -36.60
CA VAL A 147 17.02 17.05 -38.06
C VAL A 147 16.70 18.46 -38.50
#